data_AF-A0A9X3B9J2-F1
#
_entry.id   AF-A0A9X3B9J2-F1
#
_cell.length_a   1.000
_cell.length_b   1.000
_cell.length_c   1.000
_cell.angle_alpha   90.00
_cell.angle_beta   90.00
_cell.angle_gamma   90.00
#
_symmetry.space_group_name_H-M   'P 1'
#
loop_
_entity.id
_entity.type
_entity.pdbx_description
1 polymer ?
#
loop_
_entity_poly.entity_id
_entity_poly.type
_entity_poly.pdbx_seq_one_letter_code
_entity_poly.pdbx_strand_id
1 'polypeptide(L)'
;MKINKKILVVFSAIFFFQSLCYAKITLPKVFRDSMVLQRGITIPVWGKATPGSVVIANLGTIRVSTKADKQGNWMLYFPKRREGGPYDLEVFESGKPDSGIKLRGILIGDVWQASGQSNMKWQVQQVQANKDFAYPIHSDKSFHEFVI
;
A
#
# COMPACT_ATOMS: atom_id res chain seq x y z
N MET A 1 -23.01 52.75 17.54
CA MET A 1 -21.92 52.47 16.58
C MET A 1 -22.54 52.16 15.21
N LYS A 2 -22.49 53.08 14.23
CA LYS A 2 -23.10 52.88 12.91
C LYS A 2 -22.15 52.07 12.02
N ILE A 3 -22.44 50.79 11.83
CA ILE A 3 -21.68 49.91 10.94
C ILE A 3 -21.91 50.37 9.50
N ASN A 4 -20.82 50.66 8.78
CA ASN A 4 -20.88 51.21 7.44
C ASN A 4 -21.33 50.13 6.45
N LYS A 5 -22.40 50.39 5.68
CA LYS A 5 -22.94 49.42 4.70
C LYS A 5 -21.88 48.94 3.70
N LYS A 6 -20.88 49.78 3.41
CA LYS A 6 -19.72 49.42 2.58
C LYS A 6 -18.84 48.34 3.21
N ILE A 7 -18.66 48.37 4.54
CA ILE A 7 -17.90 47.35 5.29
C ILE A 7 -18.64 46.01 5.29
N LEU A 8 -19.98 46.03 5.39
CA LEU A 8 -20.81 44.83 5.31
C LEU A 8 -20.72 44.13 3.94
N VAL A 9 -20.73 44.91 2.85
CA VAL A 9 -20.60 44.38 1.47
C VAL A 9 -19.22 43.78 1.23
N VAL A 10 -18.15 44.40 1.73
CA VAL A 10 -16.79 43.87 1.60
C VAL A 10 -16.61 42.57 2.40
N PHE A 11 -17.18 42.49 3.61
CA PHE A 11 -17.15 41.26 4.41
C PHE A 11 -17.91 40.10 3.74
N SER A 12 -19.06 40.39 3.11
CA SER A 12 -19.84 39.39 2.36
C SER A 12 -19.14 38.91 1.09
N ALA A 13 -18.39 39.78 0.40
CA ALA A 13 -17.65 39.41 -0.81
C ALA A 13 -16.42 38.52 -0.51
N ILE A 14 -15.77 38.73 0.65
CA ILE A 14 -14.65 37.90 1.12
C ILE A 14 -15.14 36.49 1.53
N PHE A 15 -16.37 36.35 2.02
CA PHE A 15 -16.96 35.06 2.37
C PHE A 15 -17.35 34.21 1.15
N PHE A 16 -17.62 34.85 0.01
CA PHE A 16 -17.97 34.16 -1.25
C PHE A 16 -16.75 33.66 -2.04
N PHE A 17 -15.54 34.04 -1.63
CA PHE A 17 -14.27 33.63 -2.24
C PHE A 17 -13.63 32.42 -1.56
N GLN A 18 -14.42 31.60 -0.85
CA GLN A 18 -13.95 30.37 -0.20
C GLN A 18 -13.75 29.26 -1.25
N SER A 19 -12.63 29.38 -1.97
CA SER A 19 -11.75 28.31 -2.46
C SER A 19 -12.40 27.03 -3.03
N LEU A 20 -12.52 26.97 -4.36
CA LEU A 20 -12.45 25.69 -5.09
C LEU A 20 -10.98 25.21 -5.07
N CYS A 21 -10.50 24.73 -3.92
CA CYS A 21 -9.22 24.05 -3.84
C CYS A 21 -9.37 22.67 -4.49
N TYR A 22 -8.98 22.55 -5.76
CA TYR A 22 -8.87 21.26 -6.43
C TYR A 22 -7.61 20.55 -5.96
N ALA A 23 -7.75 19.62 -5.02
CA ALA A 23 -6.66 18.76 -4.63
C ALA A 23 -6.54 17.59 -5.62
N LYS A 24 -5.41 17.50 -6.31
CA LYS A 24 -5.09 16.36 -7.18
C LYS A 24 -5.11 15.07 -6.35
N ILE A 25 -5.68 14.00 -6.91
CA ILE A 25 -5.66 12.68 -6.28
C ILE A 25 -4.21 12.22 -6.07
N THR A 26 -3.92 11.67 -4.89
CA THR A 26 -2.58 11.17 -4.54
C THR A 26 -2.68 9.84 -3.79
N LEU A 27 -1.68 8.98 -4.01
CA LEU A 27 -1.50 7.72 -3.29
C LEU A 27 -0.25 7.79 -2.41
N PRO A 28 -0.23 7.09 -1.27
CA PRO A 28 0.99 6.87 -0.50
C PRO A 28 2.07 6.17 -1.33
N LYS A 29 3.34 6.42 -1.00
CA LYS A 29 4.50 5.91 -1.74
C LYS A 29 4.63 4.38 -1.80
N VAL A 30 3.85 3.64 -1.00
CA VAL A 30 3.82 2.16 -1.01
C VAL A 30 3.15 1.60 -2.26
N PHE A 31 2.26 2.38 -2.89
CA PHE A 31 1.60 1.99 -4.13
C PHE A 31 2.47 2.41 -5.31
N ARG A 32 2.92 1.43 -6.09
CA ARG A 32 3.79 1.61 -7.27
C ARG A 32 3.50 0.55 -8.31
N ASP A 33 4.05 0.75 -9.51
CA ASP A 33 4.06 -0.27 -10.54
C ASP A 33 4.76 -1.54 -10.06
N SER A 34 4.32 -2.69 -10.59
CA SER A 34 4.91 -4.01 -10.33
C SER A 34 4.94 -4.43 -8.85
N MET A 35 4.03 -3.91 -8.03
CA MET A 35 3.87 -4.33 -6.63
C MET A 35 3.08 -5.64 -6.50
N VAL A 36 3.26 -6.33 -5.37
CA VAL A 36 2.49 -7.52 -5.01
C VAL A 36 1.54 -7.19 -3.86
N LEU A 37 0.27 -7.52 -4.03
CA LEU A 37 -0.78 -7.43 -3.03
C LEU A 37 -1.07 -8.79 -2.41
N GLN A 38 -1.28 -8.81 -1.09
CA GLN A 38 -1.56 -10.04 -0.35
C GLN A 38 -2.91 -10.65 -0.77
N ARG A 39 -2.91 -11.94 -1.13
CA ARG A 39 -4.13 -12.69 -1.45
C ARG A 39 -4.94 -13.07 -0.20
N GLY A 40 -6.21 -13.41 -0.39
CA GLY A 40 -7.07 -13.97 0.67
C GLY A 40 -7.63 -12.96 1.68
N ILE A 41 -7.20 -11.70 1.64
CA ILE A 41 -7.69 -10.61 2.50
C ILE A 41 -8.38 -9.53 1.67
N THR A 42 -9.20 -8.69 2.31
CA THR A 42 -9.66 -7.44 1.70
C THR A 42 -8.47 -6.52 1.46
N ILE A 43 -8.40 -5.91 0.28
CA ILE A 43 -7.27 -5.08 -0.12
C ILE A 43 -7.64 -3.61 0.09
N PRO A 44 -7.06 -2.93 1.11
CA PRO A 44 -7.27 -1.51 1.28
C PRO A 44 -6.46 -0.70 0.27
N VAL A 45 -7.08 0.30 -0.34
CA VAL A 45 -6.39 1.36 -1.08
C VAL A 45 -6.84 2.69 -0.50
N TRP A 46 -5.89 3.58 -0.23
CA TRP A 46 -6.14 4.85 0.44
C TRP A 46 -5.26 5.94 -0.12
N GLY A 47 -5.61 7.19 0.16
CA GLY A 47 -4.87 8.34 -0.31
C GLY A 47 -5.54 9.66 0.06
N LYS A 48 -5.21 10.70 -0.72
CA LYS A 48 -5.88 12.00 -0.64
C LYS A 48 -6.52 12.38 -1.96
N ALA A 49 -7.62 13.13 -1.90
CA ALA A 49 -8.36 13.66 -3.03
C ALA A 49 -9.01 15.00 -2.61
N THR A 50 -9.78 15.61 -3.51
CA THR A 50 -10.54 16.82 -3.18
C THR A 50 -11.55 16.50 -2.06
N PRO A 51 -11.62 17.29 -0.97
CA PRO A 51 -12.57 17.06 0.11
C PRO A 51 -14.01 16.89 -0.39
N GLY A 52 -14.69 15.83 0.03
CA GLY A 52 -16.05 15.52 -0.39
C GLY A 52 -16.21 14.97 -1.82
N SER A 53 -15.13 14.81 -2.58
CA SER A 53 -15.20 14.19 -3.92
C SER A 53 -15.44 12.68 -3.83
N VAL A 54 -16.02 12.12 -4.90
CA VAL A 54 -16.18 10.68 -5.04
C VAL A 54 -14.93 10.14 -5.72
N VAL A 55 -14.21 9.26 -5.03
CA VAL A 55 -13.04 8.54 -5.54
C VAL A 55 -13.49 7.19 -6.07
N ILE A 56 -13.00 6.83 -7.25
CA ILE A 56 -13.28 5.57 -7.93
C ILE A 56 -11.95 4.87 -8.16
N ALA A 57 -11.90 3.58 -7.84
CA ALA A 57 -10.75 2.74 -8.13
C ALA A 57 -11.17 1.47 -8.87
N ASN A 58 -10.38 1.12 -9.89
CA ASN A 58 -10.51 -0.11 -10.66
C ASN A 58 -9.27 -0.96 -10.42
N LEU A 59 -9.45 -2.23 -10.06
CA LEU A 59 -8.38 -3.23 -9.98
C LEU A 59 -8.71 -4.37 -10.96
N GLY A 60 -8.14 -4.31 -12.15
CA GLY A 60 -8.58 -5.13 -13.29
C GLY A 60 -10.06 -4.87 -13.61
N THR A 61 -10.90 -5.88 -13.52
CA THR A 61 -12.35 -5.78 -13.80
C THR A 61 -13.19 -5.32 -12.61
N ILE A 62 -12.62 -5.25 -11.40
CA ILE A 62 -13.38 -4.89 -10.20
C ILE A 62 -13.31 -3.39 -10.00
N ARG A 63 -14.47 -2.76 -9.82
CA ARG A 63 -14.63 -1.33 -9.58
C ARG A 63 -15.27 -1.08 -8.23
N VAL A 64 -14.68 -0.17 -7.46
CA VAL A 64 -15.19 0.26 -6.15
C VAL A 64 -15.08 1.78 -6.04
N SER A 65 -15.88 2.38 -5.16
CA SER A 65 -15.86 3.83 -4.93
C SER A 65 -16.04 4.16 -3.46
N THR A 66 -15.60 5.36 -3.09
CA THR A 66 -15.75 5.92 -1.75
C THR A 66 -15.82 7.45 -1.84
N LYS A 67 -16.20 8.12 -0.75
CA LYS A 67 -16.20 9.58 -0.66
C LYS A 67 -15.03 10.04 0.19
N ALA A 68 -14.28 11.02 -0.28
CA ALA A 68 -13.25 11.67 0.51
C ALA A 68 -13.86 12.46 1.68
N ASP A 69 -13.22 12.39 2.84
CA ASP A 69 -13.63 13.11 4.04
C ASP A 69 -13.44 14.63 3.89
N LYS A 70 -13.75 15.38 4.95
CA LYS A 70 -13.60 16.85 4.96
C LYS A 70 -12.14 17.31 4.87
N GLN A 71 -11.20 16.43 5.18
CA GLN A 71 -9.75 16.65 5.12
C GLN A 71 -9.15 16.12 3.81
N GLY A 72 -9.97 15.53 2.93
CA GLY A 72 -9.56 14.94 1.66
C GLY A 72 -9.00 13.52 1.78
N ASN A 73 -8.99 12.90 2.96
CA ASN A 73 -8.56 11.50 3.09
C ASN A 73 -9.66 10.56 2.62
N TRP A 74 -9.27 9.45 2.04
CA TRP A 74 -10.19 8.42 1.59
C TRP A 74 -9.56 7.04 1.73
N MET A 75 -10.41 6.03 1.91
CA MET A 75 -10.04 4.64 1.90
C MET A 75 -11.18 3.82 1.31
N LEU A 76 -10.83 2.83 0.50
CA LEU A 76 -11.73 1.88 -0.12
C LEU A 76 -11.15 0.47 0.01
N TYR A 77 -12.00 -0.53 -0.16
CA TYR A 77 -11.64 -1.92 0.00
C TYR A 77 -12.05 -2.69 -1.24
N PHE A 78 -11.07 -3.30 -1.91
CA PHE A 78 -11.37 -4.33 -2.88
C PHE A 78 -11.70 -5.64 -2.14
N PRO A 79 -12.64 -6.44 -2.66
CA PRO A 79 -12.96 -7.75 -2.10
C PRO A 79 -11.72 -8.66 -2.15
N LYS A 80 -11.71 -9.67 -1.29
CA LYS A 80 -10.66 -10.69 -1.29
C LYS A 80 -10.53 -11.36 -2.66
N ARG A 81 -9.30 -11.56 -3.11
CA ARG A 81 -8.98 -12.22 -4.39
C ARG A 81 -8.03 -13.39 -4.16
N ARG A 82 -8.14 -14.39 -5.04
CA ARG A 82 -7.12 -15.42 -5.21
C ARG A 82 -5.90 -14.82 -5.90
N GLU A 83 -4.80 -15.57 -5.89
CA GLU A 83 -3.60 -15.23 -6.64
C GLU A 83 -3.88 -15.00 -8.13
N GLY A 84 -3.11 -14.11 -8.75
CA GLY A 84 -3.25 -13.78 -10.16
C GLY A 84 -2.67 -12.43 -10.53
N GLY A 85 -2.92 -12.03 -11.78
CA GLY A 85 -2.37 -10.83 -12.39
C GLY A 85 -1.57 -11.18 -13.66
N PRO A 86 -0.89 -10.20 -14.27
CA PRO A 86 -0.82 -8.80 -13.85
C PRO A 86 -2.16 -8.06 -14.01
N TYR A 87 -2.45 -7.16 -13.07
CA TYR A 87 -3.61 -6.26 -13.10
C TYR A 87 -3.14 -4.81 -13.15
N ASP A 88 -4.01 -3.95 -13.70
CA ASP A 88 -3.86 -2.51 -13.60
C ASP A 88 -4.75 -1.97 -12.47
N LEU A 89 -4.19 -1.08 -11.66
CA LEU A 89 -4.91 -0.28 -10.66
C LEU A 89 -5.05 1.14 -11.17
N GLU A 90 -6.28 1.55 -11.45
CA GLU A 90 -6.62 2.93 -11.82
C GLU A 90 -7.37 3.60 -10.68
N VAL A 91 -6.98 4.81 -10.30
CA VAL A 91 -7.65 5.57 -9.24
C VAL A 91 -7.89 7.00 -9.74
N PHE A 92 -9.14 7.45 -9.72
CA PHE A 92 -9.53 8.77 -10.22
C PHE A 92 -10.72 9.35 -9.46
N GLU A 93 -10.88 10.67 -9.55
CA GLU A 93 -12.06 11.36 -9.04
C GLU A 93 -13.20 11.29 -10.06
N SER A 94 -14.43 11.13 -9.59
CA SER A 94 -15.63 11.13 -10.43
C SER A 94 -15.72 12.43 -11.24
N GLY A 95 -15.93 12.30 -12.55
CA GLY A 95 -15.95 13.43 -13.48
C GLY A 95 -14.56 13.90 -13.96
N LYS A 96 -13.46 13.29 -13.51
CA LYS A 96 -12.08 13.65 -13.93
C LYS A 96 -11.20 12.42 -14.21
N PRO A 97 -11.59 11.52 -15.12
CA PRO A 97 -10.84 10.30 -15.40
C PRO A 97 -9.39 10.55 -15.87
N ASP A 98 -9.16 11.62 -16.63
CA ASP A 98 -7.84 11.94 -17.21
C ASP A 98 -6.81 12.39 -16.17
N SER A 99 -7.26 12.82 -15.00
CA SER A 99 -6.39 13.25 -13.89
C SER A 99 -6.01 12.12 -12.94
N GLY A 100 -6.45 10.89 -13.23
CA GLY A 100 -6.25 9.71 -12.41
C GLY A 100 -4.80 9.19 -12.37
N ILE A 101 -4.53 8.34 -11.40
CA ILE A 101 -3.29 7.59 -11.27
C ILE A 101 -3.53 6.19 -11.84
N LYS A 102 -2.60 5.71 -12.67
CA LYS A 102 -2.60 4.34 -13.19
C LYS A 102 -1.31 3.64 -12.75
N LEU A 103 -1.45 2.53 -12.05
CA LEU A 103 -0.35 1.64 -11.66
C LEU A 103 -0.51 0.32 -12.41
N ARG A 104 0.56 -0.18 -13.00
CA ARG A 104 0.56 -1.35 -13.87
C ARG A 104 1.32 -2.52 -13.26
N GLY A 105 0.99 -3.72 -13.72
CA GLY A 105 1.75 -4.92 -13.34
C GLY A 105 1.51 -5.36 -11.90
N ILE A 106 0.37 -5.01 -11.30
CA ILE A 106 0.06 -5.42 -9.93
C ILE A 106 -0.25 -6.90 -9.89
N LEU A 107 0.48 -7.65 -9.07
CA LEU A 107 0.23 -9.06 -8.81
C LEU A 107 -0.54 -9.22 -7.50
N ILE A 108 -1.35 -10.27 -7.41
CA ILE A 108 -1.99 -10.70 -6.16
C ILE A 108 -1.40 -12.06 -5.82
N GLY A 109 -0.87 -12.22 -4.60
CA GLY A 109 -0.18 -13.44 -4.21
C GLY A 109 0.41 -13.36 -2.80
N ASP A 110 1.30 -14.29 -2.49
CA ASP A 110 2.11 -14.29 -1.27
C ASP A 110 3.52 -13.78 -1.61
N VAL A 111 4.10 -12.97 -0.72
CA VAL A 111 5.50 -12.52 -0.85
C VAL A 111 6.38 -13.39 0.03
N TRP A 112 7.10 -14.33 -0.59
CA TRP A 112 8.09 -15.15 0.10
C TRP A 112 9.46 -14.49 0.01
N GLN A 113 9.97 -13.98 1.14
CA GLN A 113 11.37 -13.60 1.21
C GLN A 113 12.19 -14.86 1.43
N ALA A 114 12.72 -15.43 0.34
CA ALA A 114 13.70 -16.50 0.40
C ALA A 114 15.01 -15.96 1.00
N SER A 115 15.12 -15.92 2.32
CA SER A 115 16.33 -15.59 3.08
C SER A 115 17.33 -16.77 3.07
N GLY A 116 17.50 -17.40 1.91
CA GLY A 116 18.28 -18.62 1.76
C GLY A 116 19.78 -18.40 1.97
N GLN A 117 20.36 -19.30 2.78
CA GLN A 117 21.77 -19.53 3.08
C GLN A 117 22.33 -18.76 4.29
N SER A 118 22.13 -19.34 5.47
CA SER A 118 23.13 -19.25 6.54
C SER A 118 24.41 -19.88 5.99
N ASN A 119 25.30 -19.04 5.47
CA ASN A 119 26.66 -19.42 5.21
C ASN A 119 27.33 -19.58 6.59
N MET A 120 26.98 -20.66 7.31
CA MET A 120 27.66 -21.08 8.54
C MET A 120 29.04 -21.61 8.12
N LYS A 121 29.88 -20.70 7.66
CA LYS A 121 31.28 -20.96 7.43
C LYS A 121 31.93 -20.99 8.80
N TRP A 122 31.86 -22.15 9.46
CA TRP A 122 32.75 -22.45 10.58
C TRP A 122 34.18 -22.34 10.04
N GLN A 123 34.94 -21.37 10.54
CA GLN A 123 36.38 -21.35 10.31
C GLN A 123 36.99 -22.48 11.14
N VAL A 124 37.60 -23.47 10.48
CA VAL A 124 38.37 -24.58 11.09
C VAL A 124 39.71 -24.06 11.63
N GLN A 125 39.70 -22.95 12.37
CA GLN A 125 40.91 -22.32 12.91
C GLN A 125 40.81 -22.00 14.40
N GLN A 126 39.77 -22.49 15.07
CA GLN A 126 39.64 -22.45 16.53
C GLN A 126 39.45 -23.83 17.17
N VAL A 127 39.82 -24.90 16.48
CA VAL A 127 40.11 -26.18 17.16
C VAL A 127 41.56 -26.12 17.65
N GLN A 128 41.79 -25.29 18.66
CA GLN A 128 42.97 -25.43 19.49
C GLN A 128 42.78 -26.74 20.27
N ALA A 129 43.63 -27.72 19.97
CA ALA A 129 43.57 -29.06 20.51
C ALA A 129 43.40 -29.06 22.03
N ASN A 130 42.19 -29.38 22.50
CA ASN A 130 41.99 -29.85 23.86
C ASN A 130 41.67 -31.35 23.77
N LYS A 131 42.60 -32.18 24.25
CA LYS A 131 42.64 -33.62 23.99
C LYS A 131 41.63 -34.45 24.79
N ASP A 132 40.72 -33.84 25.55
CA ASP A 132 39.98 -34.54 26.61
C ASP A 132 38.45 -34.46 26.52
N PHE A 133 37.84 -34.18 25.36
CA PHE A 133 36.39 -34.25 25.21
C PHE A 133 35.96 -35.28 24.16
N ALA A 134 35.79 -36.52 24.61
CA ALA A 134 35.08 -37.56 23.86
C ALA A 134 33.57 -37.26 23.90
N TYR A 135 32.98 -36.90 22.76
CA TYR A 135 31.54 -36.92 22.59
C TYR A 135 31.12 -38.29 22.05
N PRO A 136 30.13 -38.98 22.65
CA PRO A 136 29.57 -40.17 22.03
C PRO A 136 28.81 -39.76 20.78
N ILE A 137 29.26 -40.26 19.63
CA ILE A 137 28.53 -40.21 18.36
C ILE A 137 27.22 -40.98 18.51
N HIS A 138 26.12 -40.27 18.77
CA HIS A 138 24.79 -40.82 18.57
C HIS A 138 24.46 -40.68 17.08
N SER A 139 24.43 -41.82 16.38
CA SER A 139 23.97 -41.90 15.00
C SER A 139 22.44 -41.85 14.99
N ASP A 140 21.85 -40.66 15.02
CA ASP A 140 20.45 -40.52 14.63
C ASP A 140 20.38 -40.04 13.19
N LYS A 141 20.11 -41.01 12.30
CA LYS A 141 19.82 -40.79 10.88
C LYS A 141 18.32 -40.50 10.76
N SER A 142 17.93 -39.25 10.88
CA SER A 142 16.58 -38.81 10.45
C SER A 142 16.48 -37.31 10.23
N PHE A 143 17.38 -36.74 9.42
CA PHE A 143 17.14 -35.44 8.81
C PHE A 143 16.12 -35.59 7.68
N HIS A 144 14.83 -35.48 8.00
CA HIS A 144 13.82 -35.11 7.01
C HIS A 144 13.81 -33.59 6.86
N GLU A 145 14.69 -33.15 5.96
CA GLU A 145 14.66 -31.84 5.35
C GLU A 145 13.42 -31.77 4.44
N PHE A 146 12.36 -31.12 4.91
CA PHE A 146 11.31 -30.61 4.03
C PHE A 146 11.41 -29.09 4.03
N VAL A 147 12.19 -28.60 3.07
CA VAL A 147 12.06 -27.28 2.48
C VAL A 147 11.50 -27.53 1.08
N ILE A 148 10.18 -27.65 0.94
CA ILE A 148 9.22 -26.78 0.20
C ILE A 148 7.82 -27.20 0.66
#